data_AF-A0A2V3ZUP0-F1
#
_entry.id   AF-A0A2V3ZUP0-F1
#
_cell.length_a   1.000
_cell.length_b   1.000
_cell.length_c   1.000
_cell.angle_alpha   90.00
_cell.angle_beta   90.00
_cell.angle_gamma   90.00
#
_symmetry.space_group_name_H-M   'P 1'
#
loop_
_entity.id
_entity.type
_entity.pdbx_description
1 polymer ?
#
loop_
_entity_poly.entity_id
_entity_poly.type
_entity_poly.pdbx_seq_one_letter_code
_entity_poly.pdbx_strand_id
1 'polypeptide(L)'
;MNPTSIQILDLSTQGEIEWKHDQEIGFKVMKKLGDGVEYDDLSQEDKDALSKVDETLESYWDIIGGGCSWYCGGGPKEVAASSYLKSQGAINYEAQNAHDLNYKNAWVEGVSGYGIGEFLLYTFAGASARITEIKLVNGYVKSKSAWENNSRVKKLKVYIDEKPFVILNLKDIRGVQSFEFKPIGKGWDVGMDEPDWTMKFEILEVYKGLKYDDVAISEIYFDGIDVHCFAKGTSILMADKSSKNIENLKNRDLVAYMDLENNQIKSARIEKLEKVNHRGLVRYKFESGIEITATQDHPFRIKKKGWASLKPKQSAQYKGFESINQVNVGDLFLTKNGTDQLISIDFIEGVQETYTISKLSSGDNFIANGFVVGVEELND
;
A
#
# COMPACT_ATOMS: atom_id res chain seq x y z
N MET A 1 -2.14 -8.08 22.57
CA MET A 1 -1.56 -8.58 21.32
C MET A 1 -0.16 -8.00 21.19
N ASN A 2 0.83 -8.80 20.79
CA ASN A 2 2.19 -8.31 20.52
C ASN A 2 2.36 -8.05 19.01
N PRO A 3 3.35 -7.26 18.58
CA PRO A 3 3.58 -7.01 17.16
C PRO A 3 3.89 -8.31 16.40
N THR A 4 3.40 -8.42 15.16
CA THR A 4 3.73 -9.52 14.24
C THR A 4 5.08 -9.29 13.57
N SER A 5 5.45 -8.04 13.31
CA SER A 5 6.75 -7.65 12.77
C SER A 5 7.23 -6.30 13.34
N ILE A 6 8.54 -6.07 13.23
CA ILE A 6 9.20 -4.83 13.70
C ILE A 6 10.23 -4.40 12.67
N GLN A 7 10.18 -3.13 12.26
CA GLN A 7 11.20 -2.48 11.44
C GLN A 7 11.88 -1.38 12.25
N ILE A 8 13.19 -1.50 12.46
CA ILE A 8 13.98 -0.47 13.16
C ILE A 8 14.14 0.76 12.26
N LEU A 9 13.99 1.95 12.84
CA LEU A 9 14.17 3.22 12.14
C LEU A 9 15.48 3.88 12.56
N ASP A 10 16.40 4.05 11.62
CA ASP A 10 17.66 4.77 11.81
C ASP A 10 17.60 6.19 11.22
N LEU A 11 16.64 6.96 11.70
CA LEU A 11 16.42 8.32 11.22
C LEU A 11 17.41 9.30 11.86
N SER A 12 18.00 10.21 11.08
CA SER A 12 18.84 11.27 11.64
C SER A 12 18.95 12.48 10.72
N THR A 13 19.39 13.62 11.27
CA THR A 13 19.71 14.80 10.46
C THR A 13 20.81 14.51 9.44
N GLN A 14 21.78 13.67 9.81
CA GLN A 14 22.85 13.26 8.90
C GLN A 14 22.29 12.37 7.78
N GLY A 15 21.41 11.43 8.10
CA GLY A 15 20.71 10.60 7.11
C GLY A 15 19.84 11.41 6.15
N GLU A 16 19.18 12.48 6.62
CA GLU A 16 18.44 13.40 5.74
C GLU A 16 19.37 14.11 4.74
N ILE A 17 20.58 14.52 5.18
CA ILE A 17 21.57 15.16 4.31
C ILE A 17 22.10 14.16 3.27
N GLU A 18 22.43 12.95 3.69
CA GLU A 18 22.91 11.87 2.82
C GLU A 18 21.85 11.49 1.78
N TRP A 19 20.61 11.31 2.21
CA TRP A 19 19.50 11.01 1.31
C TRP A 19 19.30 12.11 0.25
N LYS A 20 19.34 13.40 0.65
CA LYS A 20 19.23 14.51 -0.32
C LYS A 20 20.38 14.50 -1.33
N HIS A 21 21.59 14.18 -0.86
CA HIS A 21 22.75 14.05 -1.73
C HIS A 21 22.60 12.90 -2.74
N ASP A 22 22.15 11.72 -2.27
CA ASP A 22 21.91 10.56 -3.12
C ASP A 22 20.80 10.83 -4.15
N GLN A 23 19.69 11.47 -3.75
CA GLN A 23 18.63 11.89 -4.67
C GLN A 23 19.16 12.84 -5.76
N GLU A 24 19.98 13.85 -5.38
CA GLU A 24 20.55 14.80 -6.34
C GLU A 24 21.44 14.10 -7.39
N ILE A 25 22.24 13.12 -6.97
CA ILE A 25 23.07 12.34 -7.89
C ILE A 25 22.19 11.46 -8.78
N GLY A 26 21.28 10.69 -8.20
CA GLY A 26 20.44 9.77 -8.97
C GLY A 26 19.54 10.48 -9.97
N PHE A 27 19.00 11.67 -9.65
CA PHE A 27 18.25 12.47 -10.62
C PHE A 27 19.11 12.95 -11.80
N LYS A 28 20.40 13.22 -11.60
CA LYS A 28 21.32 13.51 -12.72
C LYS A 28 21.48 12.27 -13.61
N VAL A 29 21.49 11.08 -13.05
CA VAL A 29 21.56 9.82 -13.82
C VAL A 29 20.24 9.55 -14.55
N MET A 30 19.09 9.74 -13.89
CA MET A 30 17.77 9.62 -14.52
C MET A 30 17.63 10.58 -15.71
N LYS A 31 18.19 11.78 -15.61
CA LYS A 31 18.24 12.72 -16.73
C LYS A 31 19.06 12.16 -17.91
N LYS A 32 20.22 11.53 -17.68
CA LYS A 32 21.00 10.88 -18.75
C LYS A 32 20.17 9.83 -19.49
N LEU A 33 19.41 9.02 -18.75
CA LEU A 33 18.48 8.04 -19.32
C LEU A 33 17.39 8.72 -20.17
N GLY A 34 16.79 9.79 -19.64
CA GLY A 34 15.80 10.59 -20.37
C GLY A 34 16.35 11.28 -21.63
N ASP A 35 17.65 11.60 -21.65
CA ASP A 35 18.37 12.16 -22.80
C ASP A 35 18.82 11.08 -23.82
N GLY A 36 18.43 9.81 -23.63
CA GLY A 36 18.64 8.72 -24.58
C GLY A 36 19.89 7.87 -24.35
N VAL A 37 20.53 7.95 -23.18
CA VAL A 37 21.57 6.99 -22.77
C VAL A 37 20.89 5.69 -22.36
N GLU A 38 21.30 4.57 -22.95
CA GLU A 38 20.79 3.26 -22.56
C GLU A 38 21.29 2.86 -21.17
N TYR A 39 20.46 2.16 -20.40
CA TYR A 39 20.82 1.74 -19.04
C TYR A 39 22.10 0.90 -18.99
N ASP A 40 22.31 0.04 -19.99
CA ASP A 40 23.49 -0.84 -20.04
C ASP A 40 24.80 -0.06 -20.20
N ASP A 41 24.74 1.12 -20.81
CA ASP A 41 25.88 2.01 -21.05
C ASP A 41 26.23 2.89 -19.83
N LEU A 42 25.41 2.88 -18.77
CA LEU A 42 25.72 3.58 -17.54
C LEU A 42 26.96 3.00 -16.84
N SER A 43 27.76 3.87 -16.21
CA SER A 43 28.84 3.44 -15.34
C SER A 43 28.29 2.67 -14.12
N GLN A 44 29.14 1.88 -13.46
CA GLN A 44 28.72 1.21 -12.23
C GLN A 44 28.34 2.23 -11.14
N GLU A 45 29.04 3.35 -11.05
CA GLU A 45 28.72 4.45 -10.12
C GLU A 45 27.32 5.05 -10.40
N ASP A 46 26.97 5.23 -11.67
CA ASP A 46 25.65 5.72 -12.08
C ASP A 46 24.54 4.70 -11.73
N LYS A 47 24.79 3.41 -11.96
CA LYS A 47 23.86 2.31 -11.59
C LYS A 47 23.67 2.23 -10.08
N ASP A 48 24.76 2.35 -9.32
CA ASP A 48 24.73 2.36 -7.86
C ASP A 48 23.96 3.57 -7.33
N ALA A 49 24.14 4.75 -7.94
CA ALA A 49 23.38 5.95 -7.58
C ALA A 49 21.87 5.79 -7.84
N LEU A 50 21.47 5.25 -9.01
CA LEU A 50 20.07 4.96 -9.31
C LEU A 50 19.46 3.97 -8.31
N SER A 51 20.22 2.96 -7.88
CA SER A 51 19.72 1.94 -6.94
C SER A 51 19.34 2.47 -5.56
N LYS A 52 19.82 3.67 -5.21
CA LYS A 52 19.53 4.35 -3.94
C LYS A 52 18.36 5.32 -4.02
N VAL A 53 17.88 5.63 -5.21
CA VAL A 53 16.77 6.57 -5.43
C VAL A 53 15.46 5.83 -5.46
N ASP A 54 14.53 6.29 -4.62
CA ASP A 54 13.12 5.99 -4.77
C ASP A 54 12.45 7.27 -5.26
N GLU A 55 12.04 7.28 -6.54
CA GLU A 55 11.38 8.43 -7.16
C GLU A 55 9.99 8.72 -6.59
N THR A 56 9.43 7.77 -5.83
CA THR A 56 8.12 7.94 -5.22
C THR A 56 8.19 8.68 -3.88
N LEU A 57 9.36 8.79 -3.25
CA LEU A 57 9.53 9.52 -2.00
C LEU A 57 9.94 10.97 -2.28
N GLU A 58 9.17 11.92 -1.78
CA GLU A 58 9.47 13.35 -1.90
C GLU A 58 10.43 13.82 -0.80
N SER A 59 10.49 13.09 0.31
CA SER A 59 11.28 13.40 1.49
C SER A 59 11.84 12.14 2.17
N TYR A 60 13.03 12.28 2.77
CA TYR A 60 13.63 11.28 3.67
C TYR A 60 12.70 10.82 4.79
N TRP A 61 11.73 11.67 5.15
CA TRP A 61 10.80 11.42 6.25
C TRP A 61 9.51 10.72 5.81
N ASP A 62 9.29 10.54 4.51
CA ASP A 62 8.06 9.94 4.00
C ASP A 62 7.99 8.45 4.40
N ILE A 63 6.82 8.03 4.87
CA ILE A 63 6.54 6.65 5.28
C ILE A 63 6.11 5.83 4.07
N ILE A 64 5.34 6.45 3.18
CA ILE A 64 4.82 5.87 1.94
C ILE A 64 5.06 6.91 0.84
N GLY A 65 5.70 6.51 -0.26
CA GLY A 65 5.87 7.39 -1.42
C GLY A 65 4.58 7.60 -2.21
N GLY A 66 4.54 8.63 -3.06
CA GLY A 66 3.42 9.04 -3.93
C GLY A 66 2.97 8.04 -4.99
N GLY A 67 3.30 6.75 -4.85
CA GLY A 67 2.77 5.65 -5.66
C GLY A 67 1.45 5.06 -5.12
N CYS A 68 1.03 3.90 -5.65
CA CYS A 68 -0.14 3.18 -5.14
C CYS A 68 0.05 2.72 -3.69
N SER A 69 -0.97 2.94 -2.87
CA SER A 69 -1.08 2.39 -1.52
C SER A 69 -2.53 2.07 -1.19
N TRP A 70 -2.75 1.32 -0.11
CA TRP A 70 -4.08 1.06 0.44
C TRP A 70 -4.91 2.34 0.69
N TYR A 71 -4.23 3.47 0.92
CA TYR A 71 -4.84 4.78 1.11
C TYR A 71 -5.59 5.32 -0.10
N CYS A 72 -5.43 4.74 -1.29
CA CYS A 72 -6.24 5.11 -2.46
C CYS A 72 -7.74 4.82 -2.28
N GLY A 73 -8.10 3.89 -1.38
CA GLY A 73 -9.50 3.53 -1.08
C GLY A 73 -9.80 3.29 0.40
N GLY A 74 -8.79 3.22 1.27
CA GLY A 74 -8.97 2.85 2.68
C GLY A 74 -8.75 3.97 3.70
N GLY A 75 -8.12 5.08 3.33
CA GLY A 75 -7.68 6.10 4.27
C GLY A 75 -8.79 6.66 5.17
N PRO A 76 -8.48 7.03 6.44
CA PRO A 76 -9.44 7.70 7.29
C PRO A 76 -9.80 9.05 6.67
N LYS A 77 -11.08 9.42 6.78
CA LYS A 77 -11.55 10.75 6.34
C LYS A 77 -11.26 11.84 7.36
N GLU A 78 -11.04 11.45 8.61
CA GLU A 78 -10.78 12.36 9.72
C GLU A 78 -9.91 11.66 10.77
N VAL A 79 -8.99 12.44 11.34
CA VAL A 79 -8.17 12.05 12.48
C VAL A 79 -8.30 13.15 13.54
N ALA A 80 -8.68 12.76 14.75
CA ALA A 80 -8.89 13.63 15.89
C ALA A 80 -8.16 13.09 17.13
N ALA A 81 -8.05 13.91 18.17
CA ALA A 81 -7.46 13.51 19.46
C ALA A 81 -8.27 14.09 20.62
N SER A 82 -8.17 13.46 21.79
CA SER A 82 -8.71 14.00 23.05
C SER A 82 -8.11 15.36 23.42
N SER A 83 -6.80 15.50 23.19
CA SER A 83 -6.06 16.75 23.35
C SER A 83 -4.78 16.70 22.51
N TYR A 84 -4.08 17.83 22.47
CA TYR A 84 -2.72 17.91 21.93
C TYR A 84 -1.93 19.03 22.59
N LEU A 85 -0.61 18.86 22.65
CA LEU A 85 0.31 19.84 23.20
C LEU A 85 0.28 21.12 22.36
N LYS A 86 0.31 22.28 23.04
CA LYS A 86 0.37 23.58 22.36
C LYS A 86 1.62 23.69 21.49
N SER A 87 1.46 24.31 20.33
CA SER A 87 2.55 24.55 19.39
C SER A 87 3.72 25.30 20.02
N GLN A 88 4.93 24.96 19.58
CA GLN A 88 6.18 25.57 20.01
C GLN A 88 6.92 26.12 18.78
N GLY A 89 6.85 27.44 18.60
CA GLY A 89 7.36 28.08 17.39
C GLY A 89 6.58 27.58 16.16
N ALA A 90 7.29 27.03 15.19
CA ALA A 90 6.70 26.48 13.96
C ALA A 90 6.25 25.01 14.10
N ILE A 91 6.54 24.34 15.22
CA ILE A 91 6.18 22.94 15.44
C ILE A 91 4.82 22.87 16.13
N ASN A 92 3.88 22.13 15.55
CA ASN A 92 2.61 21.77 16.18
C ASN A 92 2.61 20.27 16.54
N TYR A 93 1.60 19.83 17.28
CA TYR A 93 1.48 18.46 17.79
C TYR A 93 0.07 17.89 17.60
N GLU A 94 -0.63 18.36 16.58
CA GLU A 94 -2.04 18.06 16.34
C GLU A 94 -2.25 16.59 15.96
N ALA A 95 -3.50 16.11 16.01
CA ALA A 95 -3.84 14.71 15.77
C ALA A 95 -3.42 14.22 14.37
N GLN A 96 -3.48 15.11 13.38
CA GLN A 96 -3.13 14.85 11.99
C GLN A 96 -1.67 14.44 11.82
N ASN A 97 -0.78 14.87 12.73
CA ASN A 97 0.62 14.49 12.71
C ASN A 97 0.86 13.01 13.08
N ALA A 98 -0.17 12.29 13.53
CA ALA A 98 -0.14 10.84 13.68
C ALA A 98 -0.87 10.12 12.53
N HIS A 99 -1.03 10.80 11.39
CA HIS A 99 -1.53 10.25 10.13
C HIS A 99 -1.10 11.03 8.88
N ASP A 100 0.01 11.75 8.94
CA ASP A 100 0.49 12.57 7.82
C ASP A 100 1.49 11.82 6.92
N LEU A 101 1.74 10.54 7.22
CA LEU A 101 2.68 9.66 6.53
C LEU A 101 4.11 10.23 6.58
N ASN A 102 4.47 10.90 7.68
CA ASN A 102 5.76 11.56 7.85
C ASN A 102 6.42 11.29 9.21
N TYR A 103 7.55 10.58 9.21
CA TYR A 103 8.29 10.24 10.44
C TYR A 103 8.84 11.46 11.21
N LYS A 104 8.84 12.67 10.62
CA LYS A 104 9.38 13.87 11.26
C LYS A 104 8.40 14.51 12.25
N ASN A 105 7.11 14.24 12.09
CA ASN A 105 6.04 14.83 12.87
C ASN A 105 5.57 13.85 13.95
N ALA A 106 4.79 14.37 14.89
CA ALA A 106 4.15 13.57 15.92
C ALA A 106 2.94 14.28 16.49
N TRP A 107 1.92 13.49 16.83
CA TRP A 107 0.96 13.88 17.85
C TRP A 107 1.64 13.78 19.22
N VAL A 108 1.42 14.79 20.06
CA VAL A 108 1.80 14.78 21.47
C VAL A 108 0.57 15.20 22.25
N GLU A 109 0.16 14.39 23.23
CA GLU A 109 -0.99 14.71 24.08
C GLU A 109 -0.76 16.02 24.88
N GLY A 110 -1.85 16.68 25.29
CA GLY A 110 -1.81 18.03 25.86
C GLY A 110 -2.16 18.13 27.34
N VAL A 111 -2.31 17.02 28.05
CA VAL A 111 -2.64 17.02 29.48
C VAL A 111 -1.37 16.94 30.33
N SER A 112 -1.50 17.22 31.63
CA SER A 112 -0.36 17.06 32.54
C SER A 112 -0.14 15.60 32.89
N GLY A 113 1.12 15.16 32.89
CA GLY A 113 1.52 13.81 33.27
C GLY A 113 1.71 12.91 32.04
N TYR A 114 1.29 11.65 32.15
CA TYR A 114 1.60 10.61 31.17
C TYR A 114 0.47 10.33 30.16
N GLY A 115 -0.47 11.25 29.99
CA GLY A 115 -1.57 11.10 29.03
C GLY A 115 -2.42 9.82 29.16
N ILE A 116 -2.49 9.18 30.33
CA ILE A 116 -3.27 7.95 30.49
C ILE A 116 -4.76 8.27 30.28
N GLY A 117 -5.40 7.57 29.35
CA GLY A 117 -6.78 7.83 28.91
C GLY A 117 -6.89 8.81 27.73
N GLU A 118 -5.81 9.50 27.36
CA GLU A 118 -5.78 10.29 26.12
C GLU A 118 -5.79 9.35 24.91
N PHE A 119 -6.36 9.83 23.80
CA PHE A 119 -6.59 8.99 22.64
C PHE A 119 -6.49 9.73 21.31
N LEU A 120 -6.20 8.95 20.27
CA LEU A 120 -6.42 9.29 18.86
C LEU A 120 -7.70 8.58 18.37
N LEU A 121 -8.47 9.26 17.52
CA LEU A 121 -9.70 8.77 16.92
C LEU A 121 -9.62 8.90 15.40
N TYR A 122 -9.78 7.77 14.72
CA TYR A 122 -9.81 7.69 13.27
C TYR A 122 -11.24 7.41 12.82
N THR A 123 -11.75 8.23 11.90
CA THR A 123 -13.07 8.03 11.30
C THR A 123 -12.90 7.55 9.87
N PHE A 124 -13.57 6.46 9.52
CA PHE A 124 -13.56 5.87 8.18
C PHE A 124 -14.96 5.94 7.57
N ALA A 125 -15.03 6.04 6.24
CA ALA A 125 -16.30 5.87 5.53
C ALA A 125 -16.86 4.46 5.75
N GLY A 126 -18.19 4.33 5.76
CA GLY A 126 -18.86 3.03 5.91
C GLY A 126 -18.47 2.03 4.82
N ALA A 127 -18.44 2.51 3.58
CA ALA A 127 -17.86 1.82 2.42
C ALA A 127 -16.39 2.24 2.25
N SER A 128 -15.51 1.78 3.14
CA SER A 128 -14.06 1.93 3.01
C SER A 128 -13.42 0.57 2.81
N ALA A 129 -12.26 0.53 2.13
CA ALA A 129 -11.45 -0.67 2.00
C ALA A 129 -11.19 -1.28 3.38
N ARG A 130 -11.12 -2.62 3.47
CA ARG A 130 -10.95 -3.28 4.77
C ARG A 130 -9.50 -3.21 5.25
N ILE A 131 -9.33 -2.93 6.54
CA ILE A 131 -8.04 -2.93 7.22
C ILE A 131 -7.69 -4.35 7.64
N THR A 132 -6.49 -4.82 7.31
CA THR A 132 -5.94 -6.08 7.83
C THR A 132 -4.71 -5.86 8.70
N GLU A 133 -4.10 -4.68 8.66
CA GLU A 133 -2.90 -4.37 9.42
C GLU A 133 -2.94 -2.96 10.02
N ILE A 134 -2.51 -2.85 11.28
CA ILE A 134 -2.21 -1.57 11.93
C ILE A 134 -0.69 -1.49 12.11
N LYS A 135 -0.08 -0.41 11.62
CA LYS A 135 1.35 -0.11 11.74
C LYS A 135 1.52 1.11 12.64
N LEU A 136 2.35 0.99 13.67
CA LEU A 136 2.51 2.03 14.69
C LEU A 136 3.97 2.44 14.86
N VAL A 137 4.21 3.75 14.89
CA VAL A 137 5.51 4.38 15.12
C VAL A 137 5.49 5.10 16.48
N ASN A 138 6.04 4.42 17.48
CA ASN A 138 5.85 4.78 18.88
C ASN A 138 6.90 5.79 19.38
N GLY A 139 6.47 6.92 19.94
CA GLY A 139 7.35 8.01 20.37
C GLY A 139 7.64 9.02 19.27
N TYR A 140 8.40 10.08 19.61
CA TYR A 140 8.78 11.11 18.65
C TYR A 140 10.06 10.73 17.89
N VAL A 141 9.91 10.02 16.77
CA VAL A 141 11.04 9.27 16.17
C VAL A 141 12.02 10.12 15.36
N LYS A 142 11.76 11.41 15.14
CA LYS A 142 12.62 12.30 14.33
C LYS A 142 14.09 12.35 14.75
N SER A 143 14.40 12.03 16.00
CA SER A 143 15.78 11.84 16.48
C SER A 143 15.80 10.90 17.68
N LYS A 144 16.95 10.27 17.94
CA LYS A 144 17.14 9.44 19.14
C LYS A 144 16.85 10.23 20.43
N SER A 145 17.35 11.45 20.52
CA SER A 145 17.15 12.32 21.68
C SER A 145 15.67 12.67 21.91
N ALA A 146 14.92 13.00 20.86
CA ALA A 146 13.49 13.27 20.97
C ALA A 146 12.73 12.02 21.46
N TRP A 147 13.04 10.86 20.86
CA TRP A 147 12.43 9.58 21.21
C TRP A 147 12.69 9.17 22.66
N GLU A 148 13.92 9.31 23.16
CA GLU A 148 14.28 8.96 24.55
C GLU A 148 13.71 9.96 25.58
N ASN A 149 13.65 11.25 25.24
CA ASN A 149 13.25 12.30 26.17
C ASN A 149 11.73 12.38 26.39
N ASN A 150 10.90 12.07 25.40
CA ASN A 150 9.45 12.01 25.54
C ASN A 150 8.98 10.64 26.02
N SER A 151 7.85 10.57 26.72
CA SER A 151 7.23 9.29 27.05
C SER A 151 6.72 8.59 25.79
N ARG A 152 6.66 7.27 25.86
CA ARG A 152 6.27 6.39 24.76
C ARG A 152 5.18 5.47 25.26
N VAL A 153 4.35 4.99 24.36
CA VAL A 153 3.24 4.12 24.73
C VAL A 153 3.74 2.70 24.98
N LYS A 154 3.25 2.06 26.04
CA LYS A 154 3.50 0.64 26.33
C LYS A 154 2.29 -0.23 26.01
N LYS A 155 1.08 0.28 26.24
CA LYS A 155 -0.18 -0.37 25.86
C LYS A 155 -1.18 0.62 25.30
N LEU A 156 -1.76 0.30 24.14
CA LEU A 156 -2.95 0.96 23.60
C LEU A 156 -4.14 0.04 23.66
N LYS A 157 -5.28 0.58 24.04
CA LYS A 157 -6.56 -0.09 23.85
C LYS A 157 -7.22 0.45 22.60
N VAL A 158 -7.52 -0.45 21.68
CA VAL A 158 -8.23 -0.14 20.44
C VAL A 158 -9.71 -0.42 20.63
N TYR A 159 -10.55 0.49 20.17
CA TYR A 159 -11.99 0.33 20.09
C TYR A 159 -12.44 0.43 18.64
N ILE A 160 -13.49 -0.29 18.28
CA ILE A 160 -14.23 -0.13 17.02
C ILE A 160 -15.66 0.24 17.38
N ASP A 161 -16.13 1.40 16.93
CA ASP A 161 -17.46 1.95 17.28
C ASP A 161 -17.74 1.87 18.78
N GLU A 162 -16.82 2.43 19.57
CA GLU A 162 -16.84 2.46 21.05
C GLU A 162 -16.79 1.08 21.74
N LYS A 163 -16.75 -0.03 20.99
CA LYS A 163 -16.62 -1.37 21.55
C LYS A 163 -15.14 -1.74 21.67
N PRO A 164 -14.67 -2.19 22.85
CA PRO A 164 -13.30 -2.68 23.00
C PRO A 164 -13.00 -3.78 21.98
N PHE A 165 -11.92 -3.62 21.22
CA PHE A 165 -11.49 -4.56 20.19
C PHE A 165 -10.25 -5.34 20.64
N VAL A 166 -9.13 -4.66 20.89
CA VAL A 166 -7.86 -5.30 21.25
C VAL A 166 -7.01 -4.39 22.14
N ILE A 167 -6.06 -4.96 22.87
CA ILE A 167 -4.97 -4.21 23.50
C ILE A 167 -3.68 -4.50 22.73
N LEU A 168 -3.04 -3.48 22.16
CA LEU A 168 -1.73 -3.57 21.50
C LEU A 168 -0.63 -3.36 22.55
N ASN A 169 0.25 -4.35 22.70
CA ASN A 169 1.42 -4.28 23.59
C ASN A 169 2.63 -3.82 22.77
N LEU A 170 3.05 -2.58 22.96
CA LEU A 170 4.17 -2.00 22.21
C LEU A 170 5.50 -2.31 22.87
N LYS A 171 6.49 -2.65 22.05
CA LYS A 171 7.90 -2.70 22.45
C LYS A 171 8.45 -1.29 22.57
N ASP A 172 9.38 -1.10 23.49
CA ASP A 172 10.11 0.17 23.66
C ASP A 172 11.23 0.26 22.62
N ILE A 173 10.83 0.42 21.35
CA ILE A 173 11.71 0.41 20.18
C ILE A 173 11.37 1.61 19.30
N ARG A 174 12.42 2.31 18.84
CA ARG A 174 12.34 3.36 17.84
C ARG A 174 12.19 2.72 16.45
N GLY A 175 10.97 2.36 16.10
CA GLY A 175 10.68 1.59 14.90
C GLY A 175 9.19 1.50 14.59
N VAL A 176 8.88 0.97 13.41
CA VAL A 176 7.54 0.56 13.01
C VAL A 176 7.23 -0.78 13.69
N GLN A 177 6.04 -0.90 14.26
CA GLN A 177 5.52 -2.14 14.83
C GLN A 177 4.18 -2.48 14.16
N SER A 178 4.13 -3.64 13.52
CA SER A 178 2.96 -4.12 12.77
C SER A 178 2.10 -5.05 13.61
N PHE A 179 0.79 -4.98 13.40
CA PHE A 179 -0.21 -5.86 14.01
C PHE A 179 -1.22 -6.28 12.95
N GLU A 180 -1.29 -7.58 12.69
CA GLU A 180 -2.22 -8.14 11.69
C GLU A 180 -3.51 -8.64 12.34
N PHE A 181 -4.61 -8.51 11.62
CA PHE A 181 -5.95 -8.88 12.05
C PHE A 181 -6.72 -9.53 10.92
N LYS A 182 -7.83 -10.19 11.28
CA LYS A 182 -8.88 -10.47 10.29
C LYS A 182 -9.42 -9.12 9.75
N PRO A 183 -9.88 -9.07 8.48
CA PRO A 183 -10.36 -7.84 7.88
C PRO A 183 -11.36 -7.07 8.76
N ILE A 184 -11.08 -5.79 8.99
CA ILE A 184 -11.89 -4.85 9.75
C ILE A 184 -12.55 -3.87 8.77
N GLY A 185 -13.82 -3.56 9.03
CA GLY A 185 -14.64 -2.76 8.13
C GLY A 185 -15.53 -3.64 7.25
N LYS A 186 -16.43 -3.01 6.51
CA LYS A 186 -17.42 -3.71 5.68
C LYS A 186 -16.98 -3.85 4.22
N GLY A 187 -15.87 -3.20 3.84
CA GLY A 187 -15.42 -3.16 2.46
C GLY A 187 -16.40 -2.40 1.59
N TRP A 188 -16.36 -2.71 0.30
CA TRP A 188 -17.24 -2.09 -0.70
C TRP A 188 -18.55 -2.87 -0.92
N ASP A 189 -18.79 -3.92 -0.14
CA ASP A 189 -20.01 -4.75 -0.20
C ASP A 189 -21.26 -3.99 0.29
N VAL A 190 -21.06 -2.83 0.90
CA VAL A 190 -22.11 -1.94 1.42
C VAL A 190 -22.24 -0.69 0.54
N GLY A 191 -23.44 -0.08 0.58
CA GLY A 191 -23.70 1.15 -0.15
C GLY A 191 -22.92 2.34 0.40
N MET A 192 -22.79 3.40 -0.42
CA MET A 192 -22.15 4.67 -0.02
C MET A 192 -22.92 5.41 1.09
N ASP A 193 -24.15 4.97 1.39
CA ASP A 193 -25.01 5.42 2.48
C ASP A 193 -24.73 4.68 3.80
N GLU A 194 -23.85 3.68 3.81
CA GLU A 194 -23.42 3.02 5.02
C GLU A 194 -22.80 4.05 6.00
N PRO A 195 -23.25 4.08 7.27
CA PRO A 195 -22.69 4.99 8.25
C PRO A 195 -21.18 4.82 8.41
N ASP A 196 -20.51 5.95 8.64
CA ASP A 196 -19.11 5.95 9.05
C ASP A 196 -18.91 5.12 10.31
N TRP A 197 -17.70 4.61 10.45
CA TRP A 197 -17.28 3.86 11.63
C TRP A 197 -15.97 4.43 12.16
N THR A 198 -15.69 4.11 13.41
CA THR A 198 -14.57 4.74 14.15
C THR A 198 -13.62 3.71 14.73
N MET A 199 -12.33 4.06 14.74
CA MET A 199 -11.28 3.33 15.44
C MET A 199 -10.58 4.27 16.43
N LYS A 200 -10.66 3.95 17.73
CA LYS A 200 -10.07 4.76 18.80
C LYS A 200 -8.89 4.06 19.44
N PHE A 201 -7.79 4.77 19.63
CA PHE A 201 -6.55 4.29 20.25
C PHE A 201 -6.31 5.03 21.58
N GLU A 202 -6.63 4.39 22.70
CA GLU A 202 -6.51 4.96 24.05
C GLU A 202 -5.24 4.50 24.77
N ILE A 203 -4.50 5.44 25.34
CA ILE A 203 -3.26 5.16 26.11
C ILE A 203 -3.62 4.51 27.46
N LEU A 204 -3.16 3.26 27.66
CA LEU A 204 -3.35 2.54 28.94
C LEU A 204 -2.13 2.54 29.84
N GLU A 205 -0.93 2.50 29.24
CA GLU A 205 0.33 2.36 29.97
C GLU A 205 1.45 2.97 29.13
N VAL A 206 2.48 3.53 29.77
CA VAL A 206 3.59 4.21 29.10
C VAL A 206 4.96 3.70 29.57
N TYR A 207 5.97 3.86 28.72
CA TYR A 207 7.37 3.95 29.10
C TYR A 207 7.70 5.43 29.35
N LYS A 208 8.33 5.73 30.49
CA LYS A 208 8.63 7.11 30.86
C LYS A 208 9.76 7.70 30.00
N GLY A 209 9.57 8.95 29.57
CA GLY A 209 10.63 9.75 28.97
C GLY A 209 11.75 10.08 29.96
N LEU A 210 12.94 10.39 29.45
CA LEU A 210 14.05 10.85 30.29
C LEU A 210 13.86 12.27 30.81
N LYS A 211 13.02 13.08 30.15
CA LYS A 211 12.87 14.51 30.44
C LYS A 211 11.42 14.98 30.54
N TYR A 212 10.56 14.50 29.66
CA TYR A 212 9.18 14.94 29.55
C TYR A 212 8.24 13.78 29.86
N ASP A 213 7.19 14.06 30.62
CA ASP A 213 6.13 13.09 30.85
C ASP A 213 5.21 12.96 29.62
N ASP A 214 5.16 13.99 28.76
CA ASP A 214 4.31 14.03 27.56
C ASP A 214 4.54 12.82 26.66
N VAL A 215 3.44 12.18 26.25
CA VAL A 215 3.45 11.01 25.37
C VAL A 215 3.38 11.43 23.91
N ALA A 216 4.29 10.90 23.09
CA ALA A 216 4.31 11.14 21.66
C ALA A 216 3.98 9.86 20.86
N ILE A 217 3.25 10.03 19.75
CA ILE A 217 3.10 9.02 18.70
C ILE A 217 3.41 9.70 17.37
N SER A 218 4.43 9.21 16.68
CA SER A 218 4.82 9.76 15.38
C SER A 218 3.91 9.30 14.24
N GLU A 219 3.36 8.08 14.31
CA GLU A 219 2.45 7.62 13.25
C GLU A 219 1.59 6.44 13.73
N ILE A 220 0.33 6.40 13.27
CA ILE A 220 -0.46 5.17 13.20
C ILE A 220 -1.03 5.10 11.80
N TYR A 221 -0.63 4.11 11.02
CA TYR A 221 -1.06 3.94 9.64
C TYR A 221 -1.52 2.51 9.38
N PHE A 222 -2.18 2.30 8.24
CA PHE A 222 -2.94 1.11 7.97
C PHE A 222 -2.51 0.45 6.67
N ASP A 223 -2.68 -0.86 6.62
CA ASP A 223 -2.66 -1.64 5.40
C ASP A 223 -3.90 -2.54 5.35
N GLY A 224 -4.20 -3.05 4.17
CA GLY A 224 -5.44 -3.78 3.99
C GLY A 224 -5.63 -4.36 2.61
N ILE A 225 -6.87 -4.78 2.38
CA ILE A 225 -7.32 -5.40 1.13
C ILE A 225 -8.31 -4.48 0.43
N ASP A 226 -8.85 -4.93 -0.69
CA ASP A 226 -9.86 -4.24 -1.50
C ASP A 226 -9.34 -3.02 -2.28
N VAL A 227 -8.06 -3.01 -2.71
CA VAL A 227 -7.47 -1.94 -3.54
C VAL A 227 -6.94 -2.38 -4.94
N HIS A 228 -7.39 -3.53 -5.48
CA HIS A 228 -6.66 -4.31 -6.52
C HIS A 228 -7.55 -4.77 -7.68
N CYS A 229 -7.51 -4.08 -8.83
CA CYS A 229 -8.50 -4.28 -9.89
C CYS A 229 -8.09 -3.69 -11.26
N PHE A 230 -8.84 -4.03 -12.31
CA PHE A 230 -8.78 -3.44 -13.65
C PHE A 230 -9.83 -2.38 -13.87
N ALA A 231 -9.54 -1.38 -14.69
CA ALA A 231 -10.53 -0.37 -15.09
C ALA A 231 -11.68 -0.97 -15.91
N LYS A 232 -12.85 -0.33 -15.84
CA LYS A 232 -14.00 -0.61 -16.70
C LYS A 232 -13.62 -0.67 -18.18
N GLY A 233 -14.24 -1.59 -18.92
CA GLY A 233 -13.98 -1.81 -20.35
C GLY A 233 -12.84 -2.78 -20.63
N THR A 234 -12.15 -3.28 -19.60
CA THR A 234 -11.19 -4.37 -19.75
C THR A 234 -11.90 -5.62 -20.29
N SER A 235 -11.43 -6.11 -21.42
CA SER A 235 -12.02 -7.21 -22.19
C SER A 235 -11.50 -8.55 -21.69
N ILE A 236 -12.39 -9.38 -21.15
CA ILE A 236 -12.07 -10.70 -20.60
C ILE A 236 -12.37 -11.77 -21.62
N LEU A 237 -11.41 -12.67 -21.85
CA LEU A 237 -11.60 -13.81 -22.74
C LEU A 237 -12.48 -14.87 -22.07
N MET A 238 -13.61 -15.16 -22.71
CA MET A 238 -14.57 -16.17 -22.26
C MET A 238 -14.18 -17.57 -22.73
N ALA A 239 -14.73 -18.61 -22.11
CA ALA A 239 -14.45 -20.00 -22.46
C ALA A 239 -14.86 -20.38 -23.90
N ASP A 240 -15.88 -19.73 -24.44
CA ASP A 240 -16.34 -19.90 -25.83
C ASP A 240 -15.51 -19.08 -26.85
N LYS A 241 -14.40 -18.48 -26.39
CA LYS A 241 -13.50 -17.58 -27.15
C LYS A 241 -14.12 -16.22 -27.50
N SER A 242 -15.33 -15.92 -27.05
CA SER A 242 -15.86 -14.56 -27.10
C SER A 242 -15.14 -13.67 -26.09
N SER A 243 -15.37 -12.36 -26.20
CA SER A 243 -14.93 -11.39 -25.21
C SER A 243 -16.12 -10.81 -24.48
N LYS A 244 -15.97 -10.58 -23.18
CA LYS A 244 -16.95 -9.85 -22.37
C LYS A 244 -16.21 -8.82 -21.51
N ASN A 245 -16.73 -7.61 -21.44
CA ASN A 245 -16.11 -6.62 -20.56
C ASN A 245 -16.22 -7.05 -19.10
N ILE A 246 -15.21 -6.70 -18.31
CA ILE A 246 -15.08 -7.11 -16.91
C ILE A 246 -16.25 -6.65 -16.06
N GLU A 247 -16.82 -5.47 -16.32
CA GLU A 247 -17.98 -4.94 -15.59
C GLU A 247 -19.28 -5.73 -15.84
N ASN A 248 -19.31 -6.57 -16.87
CA ASN A 248 -20.48 -7.35 -17.26
C ASN A 248 -20.37 -8.84 -16.88
N LEU A 249 -19.26 -9.24 -16.25
CA LEU A 249 -19.09 -10.61 -15.75
C LEU A 249 -20.08 -10.92 -14.63
N LYS A 250 -20.44 -12.20 -14.50
CA LYS A 250 -21.28 -12.69 -13.42
C LYS A 250 -20.67 -13.93 -12.78
N ASN A 251 -20.97 -14.15 -11.51
CA ASN A 251 -20.67 -15.42 -10.86
C ASN A 251 -21.26 -16.57 -11.69
N ARG A 252 -20.48 -17.65 -11.81
CA ARG A 252 -20.73 -18.82 -12.67
C ARG A 252 -20.47 -18.65 -14.16
N ASP A 253 -20.11 -17.46 -14.65
CA ASP A 253 -19.59 -17.34 -16.01
C ASP A 253 -18.33 -18.21 -16.18
N LEU A 254 -18.12 -18.74 -17.38
CA LEU A 254 -16.94 -19.52 -17.73
C LEU A 254 -15.95 -18.63 -18.48
N VAL A 255 -14.78 -18.41 -17.89
CA VAL A 255 -13.68 -17.60 -18.46
C VAL A 255 -12.52 -18.49 -18.87
N ALA A 256 -11.71 -17.98 -19.78
CA ALA A 256 -10.48 -18.61 -20.20
C ALA A 256 -9.33 -18.29 -19.24
N TYR A 257 -8.51 -19.30 -18.94
CA TYR A 257 -7.22 -19.14 -18.28
C TYR A 257 -6.12 -19.88 -19.05
N MET A 258 -4.87 -19.50 -18.81
CA MET A 258 -3.71 -20.14 -19.42
C MET A 258 -3.15 -21.22 -18.48
N ASP A 259 -3.06 -22.45 -18.98
CA ASP A 259 -2.22 -23.47 -18.37
C ASP A 259 -0.75 -23.17 -18.71
N LEU A 260 0.00 -22.73 -17.70
CA LEU A 260 1.38 -22.26 -17.86
C LEU A 260 2.38 -23.40 -18.09
N GLU A 261 2.02 -24.67 -17.86
CA GLU A 261 2.93 -25.79 -18.07
C GLU A 261 3.08 -26.15 -19.56
N ASN A 262 1.98 -26.05 -20.30
CA ASN A 262 1.87 -26.50 -21.70
C ASN A 262 1.35 -25.39 -22.64
N ASN A 263 1.16 -24.17 -22.13
CA ASN A 263 0.66 -22.99 -22.85
C ASN A 263 -0.68 -23.24 -23.56
N GLN A 264 -1.58 -23.97 -22.91
CA GLN A 264 -2.92 -24.23 -23.43
C GLN A 264 -3.97 -23.37 -22.74
N ILE A 265 -4.90 -22.83 -23.52
CA ILE A 265 -6.05 -22.13 -22.96
C ILE A 265 -7.06 -23.17 -22.47
N LYS A 266 -7.37 -23.11 -21.17
CA LYS A 266 -8.40 -23.89 -20.49
C LYS A 266 -9.52 -22.96 -20.02
N SER A 267 -10.57 -23.52 -19.43
CA SER A 267 -11.67 -22.74 -18.89
C SER A 267 -11.92 -23.04 -17.41
N ALA A 268 -12.34 -22.02 -16.69
CA ALA A 268 -12.72 -22.10 -15.29
C ALA A 268 -14.00 -21.31 -15.04
N ARG A 269 -14.73 -21.70 -14.01
CA ARG A 269 -15.93 -20.99 -13.57
C ARG A 269 -15.54 -19.90 -12.57
N ILE A 270 -16.09 -18.71 -12.76
CA ILE A 270 -16.00 -17.63 -11.79
C ILE A 270 -16.76 -18.00 -10.53
N GLU A 271 -16.07 -18.00 -9.39
CA GLU A 271 -16.67 -18.23 -8.07
C GLU A 271 -16.88 -16.93 -7.30
N LYS A 272 -16.00 -15.95 -7.52
CA LYS A 272 -16.08 -14.64 -6.89
C LYS A 272 -15.57 -13.52 -7.81
N LEU A 273 -16.25 -12.38 -7.76
CA LEU A 273 -15.94 -11.13 -8.44
C LEU A 273 -15.87 -10.03 -7.38
N GLU A 274 -14.99 -9.05 -7.61
CA GLU A 274 -14.94 -7.82 -6.81
C GLU A 274 -15.16 -6.62 -7.72
N LYS A 275 -15.74 -5.56 -7.14
CA LYS A 275 -15.99 -4.28 -7.81
C LYS A 275 -15.70 -3.14 -6.83
N VAL A 276 -14.80 -2.23 -7.21
CA VAL A 276 -14.27 -1.20 -6.31
C VAL A 276 -13.96 0.09 -7.07
N ASN A 277 -14.02 1.25 -6.42
CA ASN A 277 -13.48 2.51 -6.96
C ASN A 277 -12.04 2.74 -6.48
N HIS A 278 -11.08 2.92 -7.40
CA HIS A 278 -9.67 3.17 -7.09
C HIS A 278 -9.18 4.53 -7.59
N ARG A 279 -8.14 5.05 -6.92
CA ARG A 279 -7.24 6.09 -7.41
C ARG A 279 -5.87 5.49 -7.74
N GLY A 280 -5.03 6.22 -8.48
CA GLY A 280 -3.64 5.83 -8.73
C GLY A 280 -3.48 4.69 -9.74
N LEU A 281 -4.47 4.50 -10.61
CA LEU A 281 -4.38 3.50 -11.68
C LEU A 281 -3.23 3.83 -12.62
N VAL A 282 -2.68 2.78 -13.22
CA VAL A 282 -1.68 2.89 -14.26
C VAL A 282 -2.23 2.32 -15.56
N ARG A 283 -1.90 2.98 -16.66
CA ARG A 283 -2.14 2.49 -18.00
C ARG A 283 -0.84 1.96 -18.59
N TYR A 284 -0.78 0.66 -18.77
CA TYR A 284 0.29 0.00 -19.50
C TYR A 284 -0.02 0.10 -21.00
N LYS A 285 0.94 0.59 -21.78
CA LYS A 285 0.86 0.65 -23.24
C LYS A 285 1.86 -0.31 -23.84
N PHE A 286 1.45 -1.04 -24.87
CA PHE A 286 2.26 -2.07 -25.48
C PHE A 286 2.59 -1.79 -26.94
N GLU A 287 3.64 -2.42 -27.45
CA GLU A 287 4.12 -2.27 -28.84
C GLU A 287 3.02 -2.61 -29.86
N SER A 288 2.15 -3.58 -29.55
CA SER A 288 1.00 -3.91 -30.41
C SER A 288 -0.06 -2.80 -30.53
N GLY A 289 0.03 -1.75 -29.70
CA GLY A 289 -0.99 -0.71 -29.56
C GLY A 289 -2.11 -1.07 -28.60
N ILE A 290 -2.08 -2.25 -27.96
CA ILE A 290 -3.02 -2.59 -26.89
C ILE A 290 -2.65 -1.79 -25.63
N GLU A 291 -3.68 -1.38 -24.89
CA GLU A 291 -3.54 -0.76 -23.58
C GLU A 291 -4.32 -1.58 -22.54
N ILE A 292 -3.83 -1.62 -21.31
CA ILE A 292 -4.59 -2.14 -20.16
C ILE A 292 -4.39 -1.22 -18.98
N THR A 293 -5.48 -0.90 -18.28
CA THR A 293 -5.45 -0.04 -17.10
C THR A 293 -5.79 -0.86 -15.86
N ALA A 294 -4.89 -0.85 -14.88
CA ALA A 294 -5.01 -1.64 -13.66
C ALA A 294 -4.42 -0.90 -12.45
N THR A 295 -4.65 -1.43 -11.26
CA THR A 295 -3.90 -1.06 -10.06
C THR A 295 -2.44 -1.52 -10.21
N GLN A 296 -1.52 -0.83 -9.55
CA GLN A 296 -0.08 -1.05 -9.74
C GLN A 296 0.40 -2.41 -9.24
N ASP A 297 -0.30 -3.00 -8.29
CA ASP A 297 0.05 -4.28 -7.70
C ASP A 297 -0.63 -5.48 -8.39
N HIS A 298 -1.42 -5.25 -9.45
CA HIS A 298 -2.07 -6.36 -10.14
C HIS A 298 -1.01 -7.29 -10.79
N PRO A 299 -1.03 -8.61 -10.53
CA PRO A 299 -0.03 -9.52 -11.07
C PRO A 299 -0.19 -9.80 -12.57
N PHE A 300 0.90 -9.62 -13.33
CA PHE A 300 1.01 -9.99 -14.74
C PHE A 300 2.04 -11.11 -14.93
N ARG A 301 1.79 -12.00 -15.89
CA ARG A 301 2.77 -13.02 -16.26
C ARG A 301 3.76 -12.46 -17.27
N ILE A 302 5.04 -12.43 -16.92
CA ILE A 302 6.14 -11.91 -17.74
C ILE A 302 7.05 -13.04 -18.20
N LYS A 303 7.40 -13.04 -19.49
CA LYS A 303 8.31 -14.03 -20.07
C LYS A 303 9.67 -13.96 -19.38
N LYS A 304 10.20 -15.13 -18.98
CA LYS A 304 11.48 -15.30 -18.24
C LYS A 304 11.54 -14.73 -16.81
N LYS A 305 10.58 -13.89 -16.38
CA LYS A 305 10.49 -13.39 -15.00
C LYS A 305 9.42 -14.09 -14.16
N GLY A 306 8.46 -14.75 -14.80
CA GLY A 306 7.34 -15.34 -14.07
C GLY A 306 6.30 -14.30 -13.70
N TRP A 307 5.74 -14.35 -12.48
CA TRP A 307 4.78 -13.33 -12.04
C TRP A 307 5.51 -12.03 -11.71
N ALA A 308 4.93 -10.89 -12.10
CA ALA A 308 5.44 -9.57 -11.76
C ALA A 308 4.32 -8.52 -11.62
N SER A 309 4.56 -7.46 -10.87
CA SER A 309 3.70 -6.27 -10.80
C SER A 309 4.55 -4.99 -10.64
N LEU A 310 3.94 -3.79 -10.68
CA LEU A 310 4.68 -2.56 -10.35
C LEU A 310 4.90 -2.38 -8.84
N LYS A 311 4.14 -3.10 -7.99
CA LYS A 311 4.33 -3.10 -6.53
C LYS A 311 4.40 -4.54 -5.99
N PRO A 312 5.51 -5.26 -6.21
CA PRO A 312 5.65 -6.68 -5.90
C PRO A 312 5.42 -7.01 -4.42
N LYS A 313 5.87 -6.12 -3.52
CA LYS A 313 5.63 -6.27 -2.07
C LYS A 313 4.15 -6.30 -1.72
N GLN A 314 3.31 -5.54 -2.44
CA GLN A 314 1.87 -5.50 -2.22
C GLN A 314 1.19 -6.74 -2.81
N SER A 315 1.65 -7.22 -3.96
CA SER A 315 1.11 -8.43 -4.58
C SER A 315 1.46 -9.72 -3.83
N ALA A 316 2.56 -9.73 -3.07
CA ALA A 316 3.05 -10.93 -2.38
C ALA A 316 2.11 -11.47 -1.28
N GLN A 317 1.07 -10.72 -0.92
CA GLN A 317 0.05 -11.16 0.03
C GLN A 317 -0.93 -12.19 -0.55
N TYR A 318 -1.04 -12.27 -1.89
CA TYR A 318 -1.94 -13.21 -2.56
C TYR A 318 -1.31 -14.59 -2.69
N LYS A 319 -2.17 -15.61 -2.62
CA LYS A 319 -1.80 -17.00 -2.78
C LYS A 319 -1.14 -17.24 -4.15
N GLY A 320 0.09 -17.77 -4.14
CA GLY A 320 0.84 -18.09 -5.36
C GLY A 320 1.70 -16.94 -5.90
N PHE A 321 1.77 -15.80 -5.19
CA PHE A 321 2.56 -14.63 -5.57
C PHE A 321 3.63 -14.27 -4.54
N GLU A 322 3.97 -15.18 -3.62
CA GLU A 322 4.94 -14.95 -2.53
C GLU A 322 6.34 -14.59 -3.05
N SER A 323 6.66 -14.98 -4.28
CA SER A 323 7.91 -14.68 -4.99
C SER A 323 7.62 -13.97 -6.33
N ILE A 324 7.06 -12.77 -6.24
CA ILE A 324 6.69 -11.92 -7.39
C ILE A 324 7.77 -10.87 -7.70
N ASN A 325 8.03 -10.65 -8.99
CA ASN A 325 9.05 -9.73 -9.49
C ASN A 325 8.52 -8.33 -9.81
N GLN A 326 9.42 -7.38 -10.07
CA GLN A 326 9.09 -6.02 -10.52
C GLN A 326 8.90 -5.98 -12.06
N VAL A 327 7.82 -5.30 -12.49
CA VAL A 327 7.59 -4.92 -13.89
C VAL A 327 8.47 -3.71 -14.25
N ASN A 328 9.15 -3.80 -15.39
CA ASN A 328 9.91 -2.71 -15.98
C ASN A 328 9.45 -2.47 -17.43
N VAL A 329 9.56 -1.22 -17.91
CA VAL A 329 9.42 -0.93 -19.35
C VAL A 329 10.42 -1.78 -20.14
N GLY A 330 9.97 -2.30 -21.29
CA GLY A 330 10.71 -3.26 -22.10
C GLY A 330 10.43 -4.73 -21.77
N ASP A 331 9.72 -5.02 -20.67
CA ASP A 331 9.32 -6.38 -20.33
C ASP A 331 8.36 -7.00 -21.37
N LEU A 332 8.52 -8.30 -21.61
CA LEU A 332 7.68 -9.08 -22.51
C LEU A 332 6.55 -9.75 -21.72
N PHE A 333 5.38 -9.14 -21.75
CA PHE A 333 4.19 -9.66 -21.09
C PHE A 333 3.65 -10.85 -21.86
N LEU A 334 3.24 -11.90 -21.14
CA LEU A 334 2.63 -13.08 -21.73
C LEU A 334 1.20 -12.75 -22.18
N THR A 335 0.90 -13.07 -23.42
CA THR A 335 -0.43 -12.93 -24.02
C THR A 335 -0.97 -14.28 -24.45
N LYS A 336 -2.27 -14.33 -24.77
CA LYS A 336 -2.90 -15.53 -25.32
C LYS A 336 -2.29 -16.03 -26.63
N ASN A 337 -1.52 -15.18 -27.34
CA ASN A 337 -0.96 -15.45 -28.65
C ASN A 337 0.59 -15.42 -28.67
N GLY A 338 1.25 -15.29 -27.52
CA GLY A 338 2.70 -15.15 -27.45
C GLY A 338 3.10 -14.12 -26.40
N THR A 339 3.80 -13.08 -26.82
CA THR A 339 4.20 -11.98 -25.93
C THR A 339 4.04 -10.63 -26.59
N ASP A 340 3.94 -9.59 -25.77
CA ASP A 340 3.87 -8.21 -26.21
C ASP A 340 4.75 -7.35 -25.29
N GLN A 341 5.44 -6.37 -25.86
CA GLN A 341 6.45 -5.59 -25.15
C GLN A 341 5.83 -4.34 -24.54
N LEU A 342 6.07 -4.12 -23.25
CA LEU A 342 5.65 -2.90 -22.55
C LEU A 342 6.50 -1.73 -23.05
N ILE A 343 5.86 -0.70 -23.63
CA ILE A 343 6.55 0.48 -24.17
C ILE A 343 6.51 1.67 -23.22
N SER A 344 5.43 1.84 -22.47
CA SER A 344 5.31 2.92 -21.48
C SER A 344 4.22 2.63 -20.46
N ILE A 345 4.27 3.40 -19.37
CA ILE A 345 3.30 3.37 -18.28
C ILE A 345 2.87 4.81 -18.01
N ASP A 346 1.57 5.09 -18.09
CA ASP A 346 1.02 6.39 -17.70
C ASP A 346 0.27 6.27 -16.38
N PHE A 347 0.50 7.19 -15.45
CA PHE A 347 -0.29 7.29 -14.22
C PHE A 347 -1.57 8.07 -14.51
N ILE A 348 -2.69 7.54 -14.02
CA ILE A 348 -4.00 8.13 -14.22
C ILE A 348 -4.45 8.83 -12.94
N GLU A 349 -4.75 10.12 -13.07
CA GLU A 349 -5.35 10.91 -12.01
C GLU A 349 -6.86 10.65 -11.88
N GLY A 350 -7.37 10.84 -10.66
CA GLY A 350 -8.79 10.73 -10.36
C GLY A 350 -9.24 9.35 -9.90
N VAL A 351 -10.51 9.25 -9.53
CA VAL A 351 -11.17 8.01 -9.09
C VAL A 351 -11.78 7.33 -10.30
N GLN A 352 -11.56 6.03 -10.46
CA GLN A 352 -12.24 5.22 -11.47
C GLN A 352 -12.79 3.93 -10.85
N GLU A 353 -13.90 3.47 -11.41
CA GLU A 353 -14.49 2.19 -11.08
C GLU A 353 -13.69 1.05 -11.73
N THR A 354 -13.46 0.00 -10.96
CA THR A 354 -12.59 -1.09 -11.30
C THR A 354 -13.14 -2.43 -10.80
N TYR A 355 -12.63 -3.52 -11.38
CA TYR A 355 -13.17 -4.86 -11.25
C TYR A 355 -12.05 -5.91 -11.22
N THR A 356 -12.23 -7.03 -10.51
CA THR A 356 -11.33 -8.19 -10.59
C THR A 356 -12.07 -9.51 -10.42
N ILE A 357 -11.41 -10.60 -10.78
CA ILE A 357 -11.85 -11.97 -10.48
C ILE A 357 -11.01 -12.47 -9.31
N SER A 358 -11.59 -12.54 -8.12
CA SER A 358 -10.88 -12.93 -6.89
C SER A 358 -10.88 -14.43 -6.61
N LYS A 359 -11.71 -15.22 -7.31
CA LYS A 359 -11.70 -16.69 -7.19
C LYS A 359 -12.25 -17.40 -8.43
N LEU A 360 -11.52 -18.41 -8.88
CA LEU A 360 -11.91 -19.35 -9.93
C LEU A 360 -12.04 -20.77 -9.37
N SER A 361 -12.88 -21.60 -10.00
CA SER A 361 -13.05 -23.01 -9.62
C SER A 361 -11.80 -23.87 -9.87
N SER A 362 -10.87 -23.38 -10.70
CA SER A 362 -9.61 -24.02 -11.07
C SER A 362 -8.71 -23.00 -11.77
N GLY A 363 -7.40 -23.15 -11.63
CA GLY A 363 -6.44 -22.20 -12.18
C GLY A 363 -6.29 -20.96 -11.30
N ASP A 364 -5.21 -20.22 -11.55
CA ASP A 364 -4.74 -19.08 -10.74
C ASP A 364 -4.60 -17.80 -11.59
N ASN A 365 -5.11 -17.81 -12.82
CA ASN A 365 -4.98 -16.72 -13.76
C ASN A 365 -6.21 -16.61 -14.67
N PHE A 366 -6.33 -15.50 -15.38
CA PHE A 366 -7.30 -15.30 -16.44
C PHE A 366 -6.70 -14.42 -17.54
N ILE A 367 -7.46 -14.19 -18.62
CA ILE A 367 -6.98 -13.43 -19.77
C ILE A 367 -7.75 -12.11 -19.90
N ALA A 368 -7.04 -10.98 -19.69
CA ALA A 368 -7.57 -9.62 -19.72
C ALA A 368 -6.87 -8.77 -20.78
N ASN A 369 -7.63 -8.16 -21.69
CA ASN A 369 -7.14 -7.51 -22.92
C ASN A 369 -6.13 -8.38 -23.71
N GLY A 370 -6.26 -9.71 -23.59
CA GLY A 370 -5.35 -10.66 -24.21
C GLY A 370 -4.10 -11.01 -23.40
N PHE A 371 -3.84 -10.35 -22.28
CA PHE A 371 -2.73 -10.60 -21.35
C PHE A 371 -3.09 -11.65 -20.30
N VAL A 372 -2.12 -12.46 -19.88
CA VAL A 372 -2.27 -13.41 -18.78
C VAL A 372 -2.02 -12.70 -17.45
N VAL A 373 -3.05 -12.65 -16.62
CA VAL A 373 -3.09 -11.89 -15.36
C VAL A 373 -3.51 -12.78 -14.20
N GLY A 374 -3.03 -12.49 -13.00
CA GLY A 374 -3.24 -13.32 -11.81
C GLY A 374 -4.66 -13.23 -11.23
N VAL A 375 -5.12 -14.31 -10.62
CA VAL A 375 -6.31 -14.31 -9.74
C VAL A 375 -5.86 -13.96 -8.33
N GLU A 376 -6.42 -12.91 -7.76
CA GLU A 376 -6.03 -12.37 -6.45
C GLU A 376 -6.77 -13.09 -5.31
N GLU A 377 -6.53 -14.41 -5.17
CA GLU A 377 -7.09 -15.20 -4.06
C GLU A 377 -6.26 -14.95 -2.78
N LEU A 378 -6.91 -14.52 -1.70
CA LEU A 378 -6.28 -14.36 -0.38
C LEU A 378 -5.99 -15.72 0.26
N ASN A 379 -4.91 -15.79 1.04
CA ASN A 379 -4.65 -16.94 1.91
C ASN A 379 -5.71 -16.97 3.04
N ASP A 380 -6.38 -18.12 3.20
CA ASP A 380 -7.40 -18.36 4.23
C ASP A 380 -6.86 -18.33 5.67
#